data_AF-A0A0K1E014-F1
#
_entry.id   AF-A0A0K1E014-F1
#
_cell.length_a   1.000
_cell.length_b   1.000
_cell.length_c   1.000
_cell.angle_alpha   90.00
_cell.angle_beta   90.00
_cell.angle_gamma   90.00
#
_symmetry.space_group_name_H-M   'P 1'
#
loop_
_entity.id
_entity.type
_entity.pdbx_description
1 polymer ?
#
loop_
_entity_poly.entity_id
_entity_poly.type
_entity_poly.pdbx_seq_one_letter_code
_entity_poly.pdbx_strand_id
1 'polypeptide(L)'
;MTRRVAFIDGSGQTAVCNCVVLAGIVYEGPASYVYAFGDYVDALRRRYGIAGELKWRELWRRGGAAAAEELEKLFETAWVSLHYRGQASLAEALWSLMRRLRAHLYVVDDGLVNPRAFPRTISRPSHKVPGIQLADVLAGYHRRAACGRSGGT
;
A
#
# COMPACT_ATOMS: atom_id res chain seq x y z
N MET A 1 10.29 19.81 12.66
CA MET A 1 10.26 19.58 11.19
C MET A 1 9.23 18.52 10.88
N THR A 2 8.21 18.88 10.09
CA THR A 2 7.21 17.93 9.60
C THR A 2 7.86 17.00 8.59
N ARG A 3 7.74 15.68 8.78
CA ARG A 3 8.29 14.69 7.86
C ARG A 3 7.15 14.19 6.97
N ARG A 4 7.40 14.24 5.67
CA ARG A 4 6.52 13.70 4.63
C ARG A 4 7.04 12.33 4.21
N VAL A 5 6.32 11.29 4.56
CA VAL A 5 6.73 9.89 4.37
C VAL A 5 5.66 9.18 3.55
N ALA A 6 6.07 8.51 2.48
CA ALA A 6 5.19 7.66 1.69
C ALA A 6 5.39 6.20 2.08
N PHE A 7 4.29 5.49 2.34
CA PHE A 7 4.28 4.05 2.55
C PHE A 7 3.74 3.40 1.29
N ILE A 8 4.38 2.33 0.83
CA ILE A 8 4.05 1.70 -0.45
C ILE A 8 4.03 0.19 -0.28
N ASP A 9 3.00 -0.43 -0.85
CA ASP A 9 2.88 -1.88 -0.96
C ASP A 9 2.33 -2.26 -2.35
N GLY A 10 2.37 -3.54 -2.69
CA GLY A 10 1.90 -4.10 -3.93
C GLY A 10 0.98 -5.30 -3.76
N SER A 11 0.02 -5.44 -4.67
CA SER A 11 -0.86 -6.60 -4.73
C SER A 11 -0.80 -7.27 -6.10
N GLY A 12 -0.81 -8.60 -6.14
CA GLY A 12 -0.97 -9.38 -7.38
C GLY A 12 0.28 -9.97 -8.01
N GLN A 13 1.46 -9.83 -7.39
CA GLN A 13 2.75 -10.29 -7.94
C GLN A 13 2.85 -11.81 -8.12
N THR A 14 2.00 -12.56 -7.41
CA THR A 14 1.95 -14.03 -7.43
C THR A 14 0.73 -14.59 -8.19
N ALA A 15 -0.07 -13.73 -8.83
CA ALA A 15 -1.30 -14.14 -9.50
C ALA A 15 -1.07 -14.58 -10.95
N VAL A 16 -1.78 -15.63 -11.38
CA VAL A 16 -1.70 -16.22 -12.74
C VAL A 16 -1.92 -15.17 -13.85
N CYS A 17 -2.82 -14.22 -13.61
CA CYS A 17 -2.99 -13.03 -14.43
C CYS A 17 -2.21 -11.89 -13.77
N ASN A 18 -1.00 -11.63 -14.27
CA ASN A 18 0.05 -10.75 -13.72
C ASN A 18 -0.32 -9.25 -13.65
N CYS A 19 -1.60 -8.90 -13.47
CA CYS A 19 -2.04 -7.55 -13.13
C CYS A 19 -1.66 -7.25 -11.67
N VAL A 20 -0.66 -6.39 -11.52
CA VAL A 20 -0.15 -5.89 -10.25
C VAL A 20 -0.64 -4.47 -10.05
N VAL A 21 -0.99 -4.14 -8.82
CA VAL A 21 -1.21 -2.75 -8.41
C VAL A 21 -0.21 -2.41 -7.32
N LEU A 22 0.50 -1.30 -7.49
CA LEU A 22 1.23 -0.63 -6.43
C LEU A 22 0.37 0.51 -5.91
N ALA A 23 0.25 0.64 -4.61
CA ALA A 23 -0.43 1.77 -3.99
C ALA A 23 0.43 2.35 -2.88
N GLY A 24 0.25 3.64 -2.64
CA GLY A 24 0.88 4.30 -1.51
C GLY A 24 0.00 5.35 -0.87
N ILE A 25 0.34 5.63 0.38
CA ILE A 25 -0.33 6.60 1.26
C ILE A 25 0.73 7.49 1.90
N VAL A 26 0.44 8.78 1.98
CA VAL A 26 1.37 9.77 2.54
C VAL A 26 0.98 10.13 3.96
N TYR A 27 1.95 10.07 4.86
CA TYR A 27 1.90 10.68 6.17
C TYR A 27 2.68 12.00 6.18
N GLU A 28 2.06 13.04 6.73
CA GLU A 28 2.72 14.31 6.98
C GLU A 28 2.56 14.69 8.45
N GLY A 29 3.66 14.58 9.21
CA GLY A 29 3.60 14.82 10.64
C GLY A 29 4.93 14.67 11.37
N PRO A 30 4.94 14.84 12.70
CA PRO A 30 6.16 14.77 13.51
C PRO A 30 6.53 13.33 13.91
N ALA A 31 5.58 12.39 13.87
CA ALA A 31 5.81 11.01 14.31
C ALA A 31 6.87 10.29 13.46
N SER A 32 7.57 9.34 14.08
CA SER A 32 8.40 8.37 13.36
C SER A 32 7.54 7.53 12.42
N TYR A 33 8.08 7.14 11.26
CA TYR A 33 7.37 6.32 10.27
C TYR A 33 6.88 4.99 10.84
N VAL A 34 7.52 4.48 11.90
CA VAL A 34 7.13 3.23 12.59
C VAL A 34 5.79 3.37 13.32
N TYR A 35 5.43 4.58 13.74
CA TYR A 35 4.20 4.87 14.48
C TYR A 35 3.18 5.65 13.67
N ALA A 36 3.55 6.14 12.48
CA ALA A 36 2.63 6.81 11.58
C ALA A 36 1.43 5.90 11.28
N PHE A 37 0.22 6.46 11.44
CA PHE A 37 -1.06 5.76 11.30
C PHE A 37 -1.35 4.65 12.33
N GLY A 38 -0.57 4.51 13.40
CA GLY A 38 -0.78 3.47 14.43
C GLY A 38 -2.21 3.46 14.97
N ASP A 39 -2.68 4.59 15.49
CA ASP A 39 -4.03 4.72 16.05
C ASP A 39 -5.14 4.42 15.02
N TYR A 40 -4.90 4.77 13.76
CA TYR A 40 -5.87 4.55 12.67
C TYR A 40 -5.97 3.08 12.31
N VAL A 41 -4.82 2.40 12.15
CA VAL A 41 -4.79 0.94 11.93
C VAL A 41 -5.43 0.20 13.10
N ASP A 42 -5.15 0.62 14.33
CA ASP A 42 -5.77 0.07 15.53
C ASP A 42 -7.29 0.24 15.55
N ALA A 43 -7.77 1.43 15.19
CA ALA A 43 -9.20 1.71 15.07
C ALA A 43 -9.86 0.85 13.99
N LEU A 44 -9.25 0.70 12.82
CA LEU A 44 -9.75 -0.19 11.76
C LEU A 44 -9.80 -1.64 12.21
N ARG A 45 -8.73 -2.14 12.84
CA ARG A 45 -8.67 -3.51 13.35
C ARG A 45 -9.78 -3.78 14.36
N ARG A 46 -10.02 -2.86 15.30
CA ARG A 46 -11.13 -2.96 16.25
C ARG A 46 -12.49 -2.92 15.54
N ARG A 47 -12.68 -1.96 14.63
CA ARG A 47 -13.94 -1.76 13.87
C ARG A 47 -14.36 -3.01 13.10
N TYR A 48 -13.41 -3.73 12.52
CA TYR A 48 -13.67 -4.93 11.73
C TYR A 48 -13.33 -6.24 12.48
N GLY A 49 -12.94 -6.19 13.76
CA GLY A 49 -12.59 -7.37 14.56
C GLY A 49 -11.40 -8.18 14.02
N ILE A 50 -10.43 -7.52 13.37
CA ILE A 50 -9.25 -8.16 12.77
C ILE A 50 -8.20 -8.36 13.86
N ALA A 51 -7.86 -9.63 14.12
CA ALA A 51 -6.76 -9.99 15.01
C ALA A 51 -5.44 -10.04 14.22
N GLY A 52 -4.43 -9.32 14.68
CA GLY A 52 -3.11 -9.28 14.05
C GLY A 52 -2.95 -8.19 13.00
N GLU A 53 -2.29 -8.51 11.89
CA GLU A 53 -1.97 -7.56 10.83
C GLU A 53 -3.20 -7.20 9.99
N LEU A 54 -3.36 -5.92 9.67
CA LEU A 54 -4.38 -5.46 8.74
C LEU A 54 -3.95 -5.75 7.30
N LYS A 55 -4.69 -6.65 6.64
CA LYS A 55 -4.51 -6.99 5.21
C LYS A 55 -5.82 -6.82 4.44
N TRP A 56 -5.76 -6.38 3.18
CA TRP A 56 -6.94 -6.19 2.31
C TRP A 56 -7.84 -7.42 2.27
N ARG A 57 -7.27 -8.61 2.11
CA ARG A 57 -8.05 -9.85 1.93
C ARG A 57 -8.94 -10.14 3.15
N GLU A 58 -8.43 -9.88 4.35
CA GLU A 58 -9.20 -10.06 5.59
C GLU A 58 -10.21 -8.93 5.77
N LEU A 59 -9.80 -7.69 5.56
CA LEU A 59 -10.69 -6.52 5.63
C LEU A 59 -11.89 -6.64 4.68
N TRP A 60 -11.65 -7.03 3.43
CA TRP A 60 -12.69 -7.23 2.42
C TRP A 60 -13.66 -8.34 2.81
N ARG A 61 -13.17 -9.48 3.32
CA ARG A 61 -14.02 -10.59 3.79
C ARG A 61 -14.97 -10.17 4.93
N ARG A 62 -14.63 -9.10 5.64
CA ARG A 62 -15.43 -8.52 6.72
C ARG A 62 -16.25 -7.31 6.31
N GLY A 63 -16.45 -7.11 5.01
CA GLY A 63 -17.25 -6.01 4.46
C GLY A 63 -16.56 -4.64 4.51
N GLY A 64 -15.25 -4.58 4.78
CA GLY A 64 -14.51 -3.34 4.97
C GLY A 64 -14.07 -2.61 3.70
N ALA A 65 -14.75 -2.79 2.57
CA ALA A 65 -14.41 -2.08 1.34
C ALA A 65 -14.50 -0.55 1.50
N ALA A 66 -15.51 -0.07 2.24
CA ALA A 66 -15.68 1.35 2.54
C ALA A 66 -14.50 1.98 3.29
N ALA A 67 -13.71 1.17 4.03
CA ALA A 67 -12.51 1.68 4.70
C ALA A 67 -11.41 2.08 3.71
N ALA A 68 -11.30 1.41 2.56
CA ALA A 68 -10.35 1.80 1.52
C ALA A 68 -10.75 3.14 0.88
N GLU A 69 -12.04 3.33 0.60
CA GLU A 69 -12.55 4.62 0.11
C GLU A 69 -12.39 5.75 1.15
N GLU A 70 -12.56 5.44 2.43
CA GLU A 70 -12.32 6.38 3.53
C GLU A 70 -10.84 6.81 3.57
N LEU A 71 -9.90 5.87 3.38
CA LEU A 71 -8.47 6.19 3.29
C LEU A 71 -8.16 7.18 2.15
N GLU A 72 -8.74 6.97 0.97
CA GLU A 72 -8.54 7.88 -0.18
C GLU A 72 -9.13 9.28 0.05
N LYS A 73 -10.16 9.41 0.88
CA LYS A 73 -10.77 10.69 1.24
C LYS A 73 -9.98 11.43 2.31
N LEU A 74 -9.42 10.70 3.27
CA LEU A 74 -8.75 11.27 4.44
C LEU A 74 -7.28 11.58 4.20
N PHE A 75 -6.64 10.83 3.30
CA PHE A 75 -5.20 10.89 3.12
C PHE A 75 -4.83 11.07 1.66
N GLU A 76 -3.67 11.66 1.44
CA GLU A 76 -3.10 11.69 0.11
C GLU A 76 -2.63 10.27 -0.27
N THR A 77 -3.24 9.73 -1.33
CA THR A 77 -2.94 8.41 -1.86
C THR A 77 -2.61 8.49 -3.36
N ALA A 78 -1.89 7.48 -3.85
CA ALA A 78 -1.75 7.26 -5.28
C ALA A 78 -1.56 5.77 -5.54
N TRP A 79 -1.92 5.34 -6.74
CA TRP A 79 -1.73 3.95 -7.16
C TRP A 79 -1.44 3.87 -8.66
N VAL A 80 -0.83 2.76 -9.07
CA VAL A 80 -0.58 2.43 -10.48
C VAL A 80 -0.80 0.94 -10.69
N SER A 81 -1.52 0.60 -11.77
CA SER A 81 -1.65 -0.77 -12.24
C SER A 81 -0.66 -1.05 -13.37
N LEU A 82 -0.11 -2.26 -13.40
CA LEU A 82 0.75 -2.73 -14.48
C LEU A 82 0.53 -4.22 -14.76
N HIS A 83 0.91 -4.66 -15.96
CA HIS A 83 1.17 -6.07 -16.21
C HIS A 83 2.61 -6.40 -15.84
N TYR A 84 2.79 -7.26 -14.85
CA TYR A 84 4.09 -7.68 -14.36
C TYR A 84 4.81 -8.52 -15.41
N ARG A 85 5.96 -7.99 -15.87
CA ARG A 85 6.89 -8.64 -16.81
C ARG A 85 8.23 -8.98 -16.16
N GLY A 86 8.35 -8.76 -14.85
CA GLY A 86 9.58 -8.90 -14.07
C GLY A 86 9.93 -7.63 -13.30
N GLN A 87 11.07 -7.69 -12.61
CA GLN A 87 11.51 -6.64 -11.67
C GLN A 87 11.71 -5.27 -12.31
N ALA A 88 12.12 -5.20 -13.58
CA ALA A 88 12.26 -3.93 -14.30
C ALA A 88 10.93 -3.18 -14.44
N SER A 89 9.86 -3.87 -14.87
CA SER A 89 8.53 -3.27 -14.99
C SER A 89 7.97 -2.80 -13.65
N LEU A 90 8.25 -3.55 -12.58
CA LEU A 90 7.86 -3.20 -11.22
C LEU A 90 8.61 -1.95 -10.73
N ALA A 91 9.90 -1.86 -11.04
CA ALA A 91 10.73 -0.71 -10.69
C ALA A 91 10.30 0.56 -11.43
N GLU A 92 9.95 0.48 -12.71
CA GLU A 92 9.41 1.59 -13.49
C GLU A 92 8.07 2.09 -12.91
N ALA A 93 7.17 1.16 -12.59
CA ALA A 93 5.90 1.50 -11.95
C ALA A 93 6.10 2.16 -10.58
N LEU A 94 7.02 1.64 -9.77
CA LEU A 94 7.36 2.23 -8.48
C LEU A 94 7.93 3.64 -8.64
N TRP A 95 8.84 3.87 -9.59
CA TRP A 95 9.35 5.21 -9.91
C TRP A 95 8.23 6.17 -10.28
N SER A 96 7.28 5.73 -11.10
CA SER A 96 6.12 6.54 -11.45
C SER A 96 5.25 6.88 -10.24
N LEU A 97 5.02 5.91 -9.35
CA LEU A 97 4.28 6.11 -8.12
C LEU A 97 4.98 7.08 -7.16
N MET A 98 6.29 6.91 -6.95
CA MET A 98 7.10 7.78 -6.10
C MET A 98 7.07 9.24 -6.58
N ARG A 99 7.15 9.47 -7.91
CA ARG A 99 7.02 10.82 -8.50
C ARG A 99 5.67 11.49 -8.21
N ARG A 100 4.59 10.70 -8.08
CA ARG A 100 3.26 11.21 -7.72
C ARG A 100 3.17 11.55 -6.23
N LEU A 101 3.69 10.69 -5.35
CA LEU A 101 3.60 10.85 -3.90
C LEU A 101 4.52 11.95 -3.34
N ARG A 102 5.67 12.20 -3.99
CA ARG A 102 6.62 13.29 -3.65
C ARG A 102 6.96 13.34 -2.15
N ALA A 103 7.50 12.26 -1.62
CA ALA A 103 7.88 12.16 -0.20
C ALA A 103 9.39 12.37 0.03
N HIS A 104 9.75 12.71 1.26
CA HIS A 104 11.15 12.83 1.69
C HIS A 104 11.78 11.46 2.01
N LEU A 105 10.95 10.48 2.38
CA LEU A 105 11.30 9.10 2.68
C LEU A 105 10.21 8.19 2.10
N TYR A 106 10.63 7.10 1.47
CA TYR A 106 9.74 6.05 0.99
C TYR A 106 9.98 4.78 1.82
N VAL A 107 8.91 4.24 2.39
CA VAL A 107 8.92 3.01 3.17
C VAL A 107 8.15 1.97 2.37
N VAL A 108 8.86 0.99 1.83
CA VAL A 108 8.29 -0.06 0.98
C VAL A 108 8.19 -1.37 1.77
N ASP A 109 7.20 -2.21 1.45
CA ASP A 109 7.12 -3.55 2.04
C ASP A 109 8.36 -4.40 1.70
N ASP A 110 8.74 -5.29 2.61
CA ASP A 110 9.84 -6.21 2.42
C ASP A 110 9.50 -7.21 1.29
N GLY A 111 10.41 -7.33 0.32
CA GLY A 111 10.22 -8.21 -0.83
C GLY A 111 9.50 -7.56 -2.02
N LEU A 112 8.99 -6.33 -1.87
CA LEU A 112 8.41 -5.59 -2.99
C LEU A 112 9.44 -5.30 -4.08
N VAL A 113 10.53 -4.62 -3.72
CA VAL A 113 11.65 -4.27 -4.61
C VAL A 113 12.96 -4.23 -3.81
N ASN A 114 14.11 -4.22 -4.49
CA ASN A 114 15.37 -3.85 -3.85
C ASN A 114 15.38 -2.33 -3.52
N PRO A 115 15.32 -1.91 -2.25
CA PRO A 115 15.22 -0.49 -1.89
C PRO A 115 16.47 0.30 -2.28
N ARG A 116 17.63 -0.34 -2.44
CA ARG A 116 18.89 0.32 -2.81
C ARG A 116 18.88 0.88 -4.24
N ALA A 117 17.96 0.41 -5.08
CA ALA A 117 17.76 0.93 -6.43
C ALA A 117 17.02 2.28 -6.44
N PHE A 118 16.49 2.73 -5.30
CA PHE A 118 15.65 3.92 -5.19
C PHE A 118 16.21 4.90 -4.14
N PRO A 119 16.22 6.20 -4.45
CA PRO A 119 16.72 7.20 -3.51
C PRO A 119 15.79 7.28 -2.30
N ARG A 120 16.38 7.49 -1.12
CA ARG A 120 15.65 7.75 0.13
C ARG A 120 14.55 6.71 0.40
N THR A 121 14.85 5.46 0.11
CA THR A 121 13.92 4.33 0.21
C THR A 121 14.46 3.31 1.19
N ILE A 122 13.59 2.81 2.06
CA ILE A 122 13.89 1.73 3.00
C ILE A 122 12.83 0.65 2.88
N SER A 123 13.23 -0.62 3.03
CA SER A 123 12.29 -1.72 3.16
C SER A 123 12.01 -2.03 4.63
N ARG A 124 10.77 -2.36 4.95
CA ARG A 124 10.36 -2.78 6.29
C ARG A 124 9.26 -3.83 6.17
N PRO A 125 9.17 -4.77 7.13
CA PRO A 125 8.10 -5.74 7.11
C PRO A 125 6.77 -5.06 7.49
N SER A 126 5.74 -5.28 6.70
CA SER A 126 4.40 -4.69 6.87
C SER A 126 3.82 -4.82 8.29
N HIS A 127 3.98 -5.97 8.96
CA HIS A 127 3.45 -6.19 10.31
C HIS A 127 4.05 -5.26 11.39
N LYS A 128 5.16 -4.56 11.10
CA LYS A 128 5.79 -3.58 12.01
C LYS A 128 5.52 -2.13 11.65
N VAL A 129 4.92 -1.86 10.49
CA VAL A 129 4.75 -0.50 9.97
C VAL A 129 3.29 -0.29 9.56
N PRO A 130 2.49 0.43 10.37
CA PRO A 130 1.06 0.61 10.11
C PRO A 130 0.77 1.24 8.73
N GLY A 131 1.59 2.18 8.28
CA GLY A 131 1.44 2.79 6.95
C GLY A 131 1.57 1.80 5.79
N ILE A 132 2.40 0.75 5.89
CA ILE A 132 2.49 -0.29 4.86
C ILE A 132 1.20 -1.12 4.84
N GLN A 133 0.62 -1.42 6.01
CA GLN A 133 -0.66 -2.14 6.09
C GLN A 133 -1.80 -1.36 5.43
N LEU A 134 -1.83 -0.04 5.55
CA LEU A 134 -2.78 0.81 4.83
C LEU A 134 -2.51 0.81 3.31
N ALA A 135 -1.24 0.80 2.91
CA ALA A 135 -0.86 0.68 1.49
C ALA A 135 -1.28 -0.68 0.90
N ASP A 136 -1.18 -1.79 1.66
CA ASP A 136 -1.71 -3.12 1.27
C ASP A 136 -3.23 -3.07 1.03
N VAL A 137 -3.97 -2.41 1.95
CA VAL A 137 -5.42 -2.21 1.82
C VAL A 137 -5.75 -1.52 0.50
N LEU A 138 -5.08 -0.41 0.19
CA LEU A 138 -5.27 0.34 -1.05
C LEU A 138 -4.86 -0.47 -2.28
N ALA A 139 -3.71 -1.15 -2.25
CA ALA A 139 -3.20 -1.95 -3.36
C ALA A 139 -4.17 -3.09 -3.70
N GLY A 140 -4.67 -3.79 -2.67
CA GLY A 140 -5.64 -4.86 -2.83
C GLY A 140 -7.00 -4.37 -3.32
N TYR A 141 -7.49 -3.24 -2.80
CA TYR A 141 -8.73 -2.60 -3.24
C TYR A 141 -8.68 -2.23 -4.73
N HIS A 142 -7.66 -1.47 -5.14
CA HIS A 142 -7.51 -1.05 -6.54
C HIS A 142 -7.21 -2.23 -7.46
N ARG A 143 -6.47 -3.25 -7.01
CA ARG A 143 -6.29 -4.47 -7.80
C ARG A 143 -7.62 -5.14 -8.08
N ARG A 144 -8.50 -5.23 -7.09
CA ARG A 144 -9.83 -5.81 -7.29
C ARG A 144 -10.63 -5.01 -8.32
N ALA A 145 -10.59 -3.68 -8.25
CA ALA A 145 -11.31 -2.82 -9.19
C ALA A 145 -10.73 -2.87 -10.62
N ALA A 146 -9.40 -2.80 -10.75
CA ALA A 146 -8.71 -2.72 -12.03
C ALA A 146 -8.55 -4.08 -12.73
N CYS A 147 -8.37 -5.17 -11.97
CA CYS A 147 -8.05 -6.49 -12.50
C CYS A 147 -9.20 -7.51 -12.31
N GLY A 148 -10.27 -7.16 -11.61
CA GLY A 148 -11.35 -8.08 -11.20
C GLY A 148 -12.44 -8.36 -12.24
N ARG A 149 -12.20 -8.13 -13.54
CA ARG A 149 -13.20 -8.28 -14.62
C ARG A 149 -12.90 -9.39 -15.64
N SER A 150 -12.36 -10.52 -15.18
CA SER A 150 -12.20 -11.73 -16.02
C SER A 150 -12.79 -13.00 -15.38
N GLY A 151 -13.95 -12.89 -14.70
CA GLY A 151 -14.69 -14.07 -14.23
C GLY A 151 -15.92 -13.70 -13.40
N GLY A 152 -17.11 -13.91 -13.97
CA GLY A 152 -18.38 -13.84 -13.23
C GLY A 152 -19.53 -13.15 -13.96
N THR A 153 -20.02 -13.76 -15.03
CA THR A 153 -21.47 -13.91 -15.27
C THR A 153 -21.80 -15.38 -15.08
#